data_AF-A0A966PSJ2-F1
#
_entry.id   AF-A0A966PSJ2-F1
#
_cell.length_a   1.000
_cell.length_b   1.000
_cell.length_c   1.000
_cell.angle_alpha   90.00
_cell.angle_beta   90.00
_cell.angle_gamma   90.00
#
_symmetry.space_group_name_H-M   'P 1'
#
loop_
_entity.id
_entity.type
_entity.pdbx_description
1 polymer ?
#
loop_
_entity_poly.entity_id
_entity_poly.type
_entity_poly.pdbx_seq_one_letter_code
_entity_poly.pdbx_strand_id
1 'polypeptide(L)'
;MPMSNQVSESRILIPSSVQSQITALALAETPLECCGFLVGEFGSDVAREFHACRNIAQSKIIYTVDPRDHLRIELDAEARGLAIIGVVHSHTHTEPYPSVTDVGQAPDPDWHYVIIGLKDPEPKIRSYRIVDSQIAEKMAKENPDWCFLHQYENEANPTAHYETTGPEIWRDCPEVTHFVAGLGTSGTLMGVGRYLKEKNSEIKIVAVEPPLGERVEGLRNLDDGYIPPVFEKWNGRETLDRKRVVRPRESIECTRRLVRECGVFAGISSGASLAGALKVASEISADGAQEAVIVFIVCDGGWKYLSTGAYTDDLDQAEAAAEKIIYF
;
A
#
# COMPACT_ATOMS: atom_id res chain seq x y z
N MET A 1 -32.30 -13.21 -1.31
CA MET A 1 -31.31 -14.28 -1.01
C MET A 1 -29.99 -13.59 -0.77
N PRO A 2 -29.35 -13.70 0.40
CA PRO A 2 -28.07 -13.06 0.60
C PRO A 2 -27.00 -13.86 -0.15
N MET A 3 -26.33 -13.23 -1.10
CA MET A 3 -25.14 -13.79 -1.75
C MET A 3 -24.01 -13.82 -0.71
N SER A 4 -23.44 -14.99 -0.51
CA SER A 4 -22.29 -15.21 0.34
C SER A 4 -21.06 -14.51 -0.26
N ASN A 5 -20.45 -13.58 0.48
CA ASN A 5 -19.07 -13.18 0.24
C ASN A 5 -18.16 -14.38 0.52
N GLN A 6 -17.86 -15.16 -0.52
CA GLN A 6 -16.78 -16.14 -0.46
C GLN A 6 -15.46 -15.41 -0.66
N VAL A 7 -14.74 -15.19 0.43
CA VAL A 7 -13.29 -14.97 0.39
C VAL A 7 -12.70 -16.23 -0.23
N SER A 8 -12.06 -16.11 -1.39
CA SER A 8 -11.36 -17.23 -2.05
C SER A 8 -10.23 -17.73 -1.16
N GLU A 9 -10.45 -18.80 -0.39
CA GLU A 9 -9.40 -19.55 0.30
C GLU A 9 -8.60 -20.36 -0.72
N SER A 10 -7.64 -19.76 -1.43
CA SER A 10 -6.63 -20.54 -2.20
C SER A 10 -5.64 -21.17 -1.22
N ARG A 11 -5.93 -22.40 -0.79
CA ARG A 11 -5.07 -23.17 0.13
C ARG A 11 -3.92 -23.83 -0.63
N ILE A 12 -2.68 -23.61 -0.18
CA ILE A 12 -1.53 -24.40 -0.63
C ILE A 12 -1.68 -25.87 -0.20
N LEU A 13 -1.35 -26.78 -1.10
CA LEU A 13 -1.22 -28.21 -0.87
C LEU A 13 0.24 -28.53 -0.51
N ILE A 14 0.45 -28.97 0.73
CA ILE A 14 1.75 -29.39 1.25
C ILE A 14 1.71 -30.91 1.45
N PRO A 15 2.48 -31.71 0.68
CA PRO A 15 2.55 -33.16 0.86
C PRO A 15 3.01 -33.55 2.27
N SER A 16 2.50 -34.66 2.81
CA SER A 16 2.83 -35.10 4.17
C SER A 16 4.33 -35.32 4.41
N SER A 17 5.10 -35.65 3.36
CA SER A 17 6.56 -35.74 3.41
C SER A 17 7.22 -34.38 3.64
N VAL A 18 6.75 -33.33 2.95
CA VAL A 18 7.21 -31.94 3.09
C VAL A 18 6.79 -31.39 4.45
N GLN A 19 5.54 -31.62 4.86
CA GLN A 19 5.03 -31.24 6.18
C GLN A 19 5.86 -31.84 7.32
N SER A 20 6.24 -33.12 7.21
CA SER A 20 7.09 -33.78 8.21
C SER A 20 8.47 -33.14 8.32
N GLN A 21 9.06 -32.69 7.19
CA GLN A 21 10.36 -32.00 7.20
C GLN A 21 10.27 -30.63 7.87
N ILE A 22 9.21 -29.86 7.56
CA ILE A 22 8.94 -28.56 8.19
C ILE A 22 8.79 -28.74 9.70
N THR A 23 7.97 -29.70 10.14
CA THR A 23 7.74 -29.97 11.56
C THR A 23 9.01 -30.42 12.27
N ALA A 24 9.80 -31.30 11.64
CA ALA A 24 11.07 -31.76 12.22
C ALA A 24 12.05 -30.61 12.42
N LEU A 25 12.17 -29.70 11.43
CA LEU A 25 13.01 -28.51 11.55
C LEU A 25 12.53 -27.59 12.67
N ALA A 26 11.23 -27.29 12.71
CA ALA A 26 10.66 -26.38 13.70
C ALA A 26 10.88 -26.88 15.14
N LEU A 27 10.71 -28.18 15.37
CA LEU A 27 10.99 -28.81 16.66
C LEU A 27 12.49 -28.80 17.01
N ALA A 28 13.37 -29.00 16.02
CA ALA A 28 14.82 -29.03 16.24
C ALA A 28 15.41 -27.65 16.55
N GLU A 29 14.90 -26.59 15.93
CA GLU A 29 15.39 -25.21 16.11
C GLU A 29 14.78 -24.51 17.33
N THR A 30 13.73 -25.08 17.93
CA THR A 30 13.14 -24.55 19.18
C THR A 30 14.21 -24.45 20.28
N PRO A 31 14.38 -23.30 20.96
CA PRO A 31 13.41 -22.21 21.13
C PRO A 31 13.49 -21.06 20.12
N LEU A 32 14.32 -21.15 19.08
CA LEU A 32 14.45 -20.13 18.04
C LEU A 32 13.47 -20.42 16.88
N GLU A 33 13.15 -19.38 16.11
CA GLU A 33 12.38 -19.54 14.89
C GLU A 33 13.24 -20.20 13.81
N CYS A 34 12.67 -21.18 13.12
CA CYS A 34 13.24 -21.72 11.89
C CYS A 34 12.68 -20.96 10.69
N CYS A 35 13.38 -21.00 9.55
CA CYS A 35 12.85 -20.50 8.28
C CYS A 35 13.25 -21.40 7.11
N GLY A 36 12.50 -21.34 6.02
CA GLY A 36 12.82 -22.03 4.77
C GLY A 36 11.88 -21.68 3.64
N PHE A 37 12.16 -22.19 2.44
CA PHE A 37 11.35 -21.94 1.26
C PHE A 37 10.60 -23.17 0.79
N LEU A 38 9.42 -22.94 0.23
CA LEU A 38 8.64 -23.92 -0.53
C LEU A 38 8.90 -23.70 -2.02
N VAL A 39 9.26 -24.79 -2.70
CA VAL A 39 9.53 -24.77 -4.13
C VAL A 39 8.47 -25.60 -4.86
N GLY A 40 7.99 -25.07 -5.97
CA GLY A 40 6.95 -25.68 -6.80
C GLY A 40 6.99 -25.15 -8.23
N GLU A 41 5.97 -25.47 -9.02
CA GLU A 41 5.80 -24.84 -10.33
C GLU A 41 5.39 -23.38 -10.13
N PHE A 42 5.86 -22.48 -11.00
CA PHE A 42 5.51 -21.06 -10.93
C PHE A 42 3.98 -20.86 -10.96
N GLY A 43 3.47 -20.06 -10.02
CA GLY A 43 2.03 -19.81 -9.86
C GLY A 43 1.21 -21.00 -9.32
N SER A 44 1.86 -22.09 -8.90
CA SER A 44 1.19 -23.27 -8.35
C SER A 44 0.88 -23.12 -6.86
N ASP A 45 -0.26 -23.65 -6.44
CA ASP A 45 -0.60 -23.84 -5.03
C ASP A 45 -0.14 -25.22 -4.51
N VAL A 46 0.90 -25.84 -5.10
CA VAL A 46 1.41 -27.16 -4.67
C VAL A 46 2.91 -27.08 -4.35
N ALA A 47 3.25 -27.24 -3.06
CA ALA A 47 4.64 -27.37 -2.63
C ALA A 47 5.19 -28.75 -3.01
N ARG A 48 6.20 -28.78 -3.87
CA ARG A 48 6.91 -30.03 -4.22
C ARG A 48 8.01 -30.34 -3.22
N GLU A 49 8.71 -29.31 -2.78
CA GLU A 49 9.91 -29.41 -1.96
C GLU A 49 9.93 -28.34 -0.88
N PHE A 50 10.59 -28.65 0.23
CA PHE A 50 10.93 -27.70 1.27
C PHE A 50 12.45 -27.63 1.43
N HIS A 51 12.97 -26.41 1.49
CA HIS A 51 14.40 -26.15 1.64
C HIS A 51 14.62 -25.34 2.92
N ALA A 52 15.19 -26.00 3.94
CA ALA A 52 15.56 -25.36 5.18
C ALA A 52 16.63 -24.28 4.94
N CYS A 53 16.44 -23.12 5.57
CA CYS A 53 17.36 -22.00 5.48
C CYS A 53 17.93 -21.66 6.85
N ARG A 54 19.15 -21.14 6.87
CA ARG A 54 19.74 -20.59 8.08
C ARG A 54 19.01 -19.30 8.47
N ASN A 55 18.46 -19.26 9.68
CA ASN A 55 17.93 -18.04 10.28
C ASN A 55 19.08 -17.21 10.85
N ILE A 56 19.47 -16.14 10.15
CA ILE A 56 20.58 -15.28 10.59
C ILE A 56 20.21 -14.40 11.78
N ALA A 57 18.92 -14.19 12.04
CA ALA A 57 18.47 -13.40 13.17
C ALA A 57 18.67 -14.12 14.51
N GLN A 58 18.76 -15.47 14.50
CA GLN A 58 18.88 -16.31 15.69
C GLN A 58 17.91 -15.89 16.82
N SER A 59 16.67 -15.58 16.43
CA SER A 59 15.66 -14.99 17.30
C SER A 59 14.48 -15.94 17.47
N LYS A 60 13.76 -15.76 18.57
CA LYS A 60 12.52 -16.46 18.91
C LYS A 60 11.25 -15.72 18.47
N ILE A 61 11.41 -14.56 17.82
CA ILE A 61 10.33 -13.61 17.46
C ILE A 61 10.38 -13.19 15.99
N ILE A 62 11.56 -13.26 15.37
CA ILE A 62 11.77 -12.84 13.99
C ILE A 62 12.68 -13.86 13.31
N TYR A 63 12.50 -13.99 12.00
CA TYR A 63 13.44 -14.70 11.15
C TYR A 63 14.07 -13.76 10.14
N THR A 64 15.25 -14.11 9.68
CA THR A 64 15.84 -13.52 8.50
C THR A 64 16.54 -14.64 7.75
N VAL A 65 16.11 -14.88 6.52
CA VAL A 65 16.70 -15.92 5.68
C VAL A 65 18.12 -15.50 5.29
N ASP A 66 19.10 -16.40 5.45
CA ASP A 66 20.45 -16.17 4.96
C ASP A 66 20.43 -15.91 3.43
N PRO A 67 20.92 -14.76 2.94
CA PRO A 67 20.86 -14.43 1.52
C PRO A 67 21.56 -15.44 0.61
N ARG A 68 22.56 -16.17 1.10
CA ARG A 68 23.24 -17.23 0.33
C ARG A 68 22.37 -18.46 0.18
N ASP A 69 21.58 -18.79 1.21
CA ASP A 69 20.64 -19.91 1.13
C ASP A 69 19.52 -19.55 0.17
N HIS A 70 18.99 -18.32 0.24
CA HIS A 70 17.99 -17.81 -0.69
C HIS A 70 18.47 -17.88 -2.15
N LEU A 71 19.60 -17.24 -2.46
CA LEU A 71 20.14 -17.22 -3.82
C LEU A 71 20.44 -18.64 -4.34
N ARG A 72 20.96 -19.52 -3.49
CA ARG A 72 21.24 -20.92 -3.89
C ARG A 72 19.96 -21.67 -4.23
N ILE A 73 18.91 -21.53 -3.41
CA ILE A 73 17.64 -22.22 -3.61
C ILE A 73 16.92 -21.70 -4.85
N GLU A 74 16.93 -20.38 -5.05
CA GLU A 74 16.35 -19.73 -6.23
C GLU A 74 17.04 -20.22 -7.53
N LEU A 75 18.37 -20.16 -7.59
CA LEU A 75 19.13 -20.64 -8.76
C LEU A 75 18.93 -22.14 -9.03
N ASP A 76 18.85 -22.97 -7.99
CA ASP A 76 18.59 -24.41 -8.13
C ASP A 76 17.16 -24.70 -8.62
N ALA A 77 16.17 -23.95 -8.13
CA ALA A 77 14.79 -24.08 -8.57
C ALA A 77 14.66 -23.67 -10.05
N GLU A 78 15.23 -22.53 -10.43
CA GLU A 78 15.21 -22.04 -11.82
C GLU A 78 15.88 -23.02 -12.79
N ALA A 79 17.03 -23.58 -12.41
CA ALA A 79 17.75 -24.56 -13.23
C ALA A 79 16.91 -25.82 -13.53
N ARG A 80 15.90 -26.09 -12.70
CA ARG A 80 14.97 -27.22 -12.83
C ARG A 80 13.59 -26.81 -13.34
N GLY A 81 13.41 -25.54 -13.74
CA GLY A 81 12.13 -25.00 -14.20
C GLY A 81 11.07 -24.85 -13.09
N LEU A 82 11.51 -24.70 -11.85
CA LEU A 82 10.67 -24.48 -10.67
C LEU A 82 10.88 -23.05 -10.16
N ALA A 83 10.05 -22.64 -9.20
CA ALA A 83 10.13 -21.35 -8.55
C ALA A 83 9.92 -21.49 -7.03
N ILE A 84 10.39 -20.50 -6.27
CA ILE A 84 9.96 -20.30 -4.89
C ILE A 84 8.51 -19.82 -4.95
N ILE A 85 7.63 -20.53 -4.26
CA ILE A 85 6.18 -20.26 -4.23
C ILE A 85 5.69 -19.90 -2.82
N GLY A 86 6.60 -19.87 -1.85
CA GLY A 86 6.25 -19.60 -0.48
C GLY A 86 7.43 -19.65 0.47
N VAL A 87 7.24 -19.02 1.63
CA VAL A 87 8.18 -19.03 2.75
C VAL A 87 7.53 -19.68 3.96
N VAL A 88 8.33 -20.40 4.73
CA VAL A 88 7.93 -21.07 5.96
C VAL A 88 8.72 -20.48 7.11
N HIS A 89 8.06 -20.20 8.24
CA HIS A 89 8.74 -19.95 9.51
C HIS A 89 7.97 -20.53 10.70
N SER A 90 8.64 -20.65 11.85
CA SER A 90 8.01 -21.16 13.07
C SER A 90 7.67 -20.07 14.08
N HIS A 91 6.52 -20.21 14.73
CA HIS A 91 6.15 -19.48 15.93
C HIS A 91 6.32 -20.40 17.14
N THR A 92 7.26 -20.07 18.00
CA THR A 92 7.66 -20.94 19.11
C THR A 92 6.73 -20.85 20.32
N HIS A 93 6.07 -19.71 20.52
CA HIS A 93 5.26 -19.44 21.73
C HIS A 93 3.86 -18.87 21.44
N THR A 94 3.56 -18.58 20.17
CA THR A 94 2.29 -17.99 19.73
C THR A 94 1.56 -18.94 18.78
N GLU A 95 0.28 -18.68 18.55
CA GLU A 95 -0.45 -19.39 17.50
C GLU A 95 0.20 -19.10 16.12
N PRO A 96 0.11 -20.02 15.15
CA PRO A 96 0.68 -19.87 13.82
C PRO A 96 -0.12 -18.88 12.97
N TYR A 97 -0.10 -17.61 13.36
CA TYR A 97 -0.79 -16.51 12.70
C TYR A 97 0.23 -15.39 12.42
N PRO A 98 0.22 -14.76 11.23
CA PRO A 98 1.23 -13.77 10.86
C PRO A 98 1.23 -12.59 11.83
N SER A 99 2.41 -12.22 12.32
CA SER A 99 2.65 -11.00 13.09
C SER A 99 2.81 -9.78 12.19
N VAL A 100 2.87 -8.59 12.79
CA VAL A 100 3.14 -7.33 12.07
C VAL A 100 4.47 -7.39 11.31
N THR A 101 5.48 -8.01 11.91
CA THR A 101 6.79 -8.18 11.30
C THR A 101 6.73 -9.14 10.10
N ASP A 102 6.00 -10.25 10.23
CA ASP A 102 5.88 -11.25 9.15
C ASP A 102 5.21 -10.66 7.90
N VAL A 103 4.19 -9.82 8.09
CA VAL A 103 3.52 -9.14 6.99
C VAL A 103 4.38 -8.00 6.43
N GLY A 104 5.11 -7.28 7.27
CA GLY A 104 6.03 -6.23 6.82
C GLY A 104 7.25 -6.77 6.07
N GLN A 105 7.62 -8.03 6.32
CA GLN A 105 8.73 -8.73 5.66
C GLN A 105 8.29 -9.60 4.49
N ALA A 106 6.99 -9.62 4.15
CA ALA A 106 6.44 -10.36 3.02
C ALA A 106 6.86 -9.71 1.69
N PRO A 107 7.83 -10.29 0.94
CA PRO A 107 8.41 -9.61 -0.21
C PRO A 107 7.55 -9.74 -1.48
N ASP A 108 6.70 -10.76 -1.54
CA ASP A 108 6.01 -11.17 -2.76
C ASP A 108 4.53 -11.52 -2.46
N PRO A 109 3.55 -10.83 -3.07
CA PRO A 109 2.13 -11.11 -2.87
C PRO A 109 1.69 -12.47 -3.44
N ASP A 110 2.46 -13.03 -4.38
CA ASP A 110 2.19 -14.32 -5.03
C ASP A 110 2.74 -15.52 -4.25
N TRP A 111 3.39 -15.27 -3.11
CA TRP A 111 3.88 -16.33 -2.23
C TRP A 111 2.84 -16.79 -1.20
N HIS A 112 2.97 -18.05 -0.80
CA HIS A 112 2.32 -18.58 0.39
C HIS A 112 3.21 -18.38 1.62
N TYR A 113 2.65 -17.78 2.65
CA TYR A 113 3.31 -17.56 3.95
C TYR A 113 2.83 -18.62 4.92
N VAL A 114 3.67 -19.63 5.15
CA VAL A 114 3.33 -20.81 5.96
C VAL A 114 3.94 -20.69 7.34
N ILE A 115 3.12 -20.80 8.37
CA ILE A 115 3.55 -20.67 9.77
C ILE A 115 3.30 -21.98 10.49
N ILE A 116 4.33 -22.47 11.18
CA ILE A 116 4.21 -23.62 12.08
C ILE A 116 4.26 -23.17 13.55
N GLY A 117 3.19 -23.43 14.27
CA GLY A 117 3.00 -23.02 15.66
C GLY A 117 3.34 -24.17 16.59
N LEU A 118 4.23 -23.90 17.55
CA LEU A 118 4.75 -24.88 18.51
C LEU A 118 4.27 -24.62 19.95
N LYS A 119 3.32 -23.69 20.12
CA LYS A 119 2.71 -23.36 21.41
C LYS A 119 2.02 -24.57 22.06
N ASP A 120 1.40 -25.43 21.25
CA ASP A 120 0.71 -26.64 21.71
C ASP A 120 1.59 -27.89 21.51
N PRO A 121 1.34 -28.98 22.26
CA PRO A 121 2.09 -30.24 22.11
C PRO A 121 2.04 -30.83 20.70
N GLU A 122 0.98 -30.56 19.95
CA GLU A 122 0.82 -30.95 18.56
C GLU A 122 1.06 -29.73 17.65
N PRO A 123 2.13 -29.72 16.82
CA PRO A 123 2.43 -28.61 15.92
C PRO A 123 1.30 -28.34 14.94
N LYS A 124 0.91 -27.06 14.83
CA LYS A 124 -0.14 -26.61 13.91
C LYS A 124 0.47 -25.85 12.74
N ILE A 125 0.14 -26.23 11.51
CA ILE A 125 0.58 -25.53 10.30
C ILE A 125 -0.59 -24.77 9.71
N ARG A 126 -0.34 -23.52 9.31
CA ARG A 126 -1.30 -22.68 8.60
C ARG A 126 -0.61 -21.96 7.45
N SER A 127 -1.34 -21.68 6.39
CA SER A 127 -0.85 -20.91 5.23
C SER A 127 -1.69 -19.66 5.04
N TYR A 128 -1.03 -18.58 4.60
CA TYR A 128 -1.61 -17.27 4.39
C TYR A 128 -1.16 -16.69 3.05
N ARG A 129 -2.03 -15.91 2.42
CA ARG A 129 -1.67 -14.94 1.38
C ARG A 129 -1.65 -13.57 2.04
N ILE A 130 -0.56 -12.82 1.88
CA ILE A 130 -0.38 -11.51 2.51
C ILE A 130 -0.44 -10.45 1.40
N VAL A 131 -1.52 -9.66 1.41
CA VAL A 131 -1.78 -8.58 0.44
C VAL A 131 -2.31 -7.37 1.21
N ASP A 132 -1.73 -6.19 0.99
CA ASP A 132 -2.24 -4.86 1.40
C ASP A 132 -2.81 -4.72 2.84
N SER A 133 -2.00 -5.00 3.87
CA SER A 133 -2.24 -4.53 5.25
C SER A 133 -3.46 -5.08 6.01
N GLN A 134 -3.91 -6.32 5.76
CA GLN A 134 -5.01 -6.98 6.49
C GLN A 134 -4.77 -7.25 8.01
N ILE A 135 -3.74 -6.67 8.62
CA ILE A 135 -3.43 -6.86 10.05
C ILE A 135 -4.28 -5.97 10.95
N ALA A 136 -4.50 -4.70 10.58
CA ALA A 136 -5.17 -3.74 11.46
C ALA A 136 -6.64 -4.16 11.73
N GLU A 137 -7.35 -4.61 10.69
CA GLU A 137 -8.70 -5.17 10.82
C GLU A 137 -8.75 -6.41 11.70
N LYS A 138 -7.72 -7.28 11.59
CA LYS A 138 -7.65 -8.49 12.39
C LYS A 138 -7.33 -8.18 13.85
N MET A 139 -6.38 -7.30 14.12
CA MET A 139 -6.06 -6.83 15.47
C MET A 139 -7.28 -6.16 16.12
N ALA A 140 -8.06 -5.39 15.36
CA ALA A 140 -9.32 -4.83 15.81
C ALA A 140 -10.36 -5.90 16.16
N LYS A 141 -10.48 -6.95 15.34
CA LYS A 141 -11.38 -8.09 15.60
C LYS A 141 -10.95 -8.91 16.83
N GLU A 142 -9.65 -9.05 17.05
CA GLU A 142 -9.08 -9.80 18.19
C GLU A 142 -9.09 -9.00 19.50
N ASN A 143 -9.19 -7.67 19.41
CA ASN A 143 -9.24 -6.77 20.56
C ASN A 143 -10.52 -5.91 20.48
N PRO A 144 -11.70 -6.46 20.84
CA PRO A 144 -12.99 -5.78 20.66
C PRO A 144 -13.11 -4.47 21.47
N ASP A 145 -12.26 -4.28 22.47
CA ASP A 145 -12.20 -3.05 23.27
C ASP A 145 -11.45 -1.91 22.54
N TRP A 146 -10.76 -2.20 21.43
CA TRP A 146 -10.06 -1.20 20.62
C TRP A 146 -11.00 -0.56 19.61
N CYS A 147 -10.83 0.74 19.40
CA CYS A 147 -11.56 1.46 18.36
C CYS A 147 -10.72 1.52 17.07
N PHE A 148 -11.04 0.66 16.10
CA PHE A 148 -10.43 0.75 14.77
C PHE A 148 -11.18 1.76 13.91
N LEU A 149 -10.59 2.94 13.74
CA LEU A 149 -11.20 4.05 13.03
C LEU A 149 -11.37 3.81 11.52
N HIS A 150 -10.62 2.87 10.94
CA HIS A 150 -10.71 2.40 9.56
C HIS A 150 -10.92 3.49 8.48
N GLN A 151 -9.92 4.34 8.24
CA GLN A 151 -10.04 5.51 7.35
C GLN A 151 -10.45 5.20 5.88
N TYR A 152 -10.25 3.98 5.39
CA TYR A 152 -10.63 3.57 4.03
C TYR A 152 -12.11 3.22 3.89
N GLU A 153 -12.80 2.95 5.00
CA GLU A 153 -14.20 2.56 5.01
C GLU A 153 -15.11 3.53 5.77
N ASN A 154 -14.55 4.23 6.75
CA ASN A 154 -15.29 5.08 7.66
C ASN A 154 -15.81 6.35 6.96
N GLU A 155 -17.14 6.53 6.97
CA GLU A 155 -17.81 7.68 6.38
C GLU A 155 -17.40 9.02 7.01
N ALA A 156 -16.92 9.02 8.25
CA ALA A 156 -16.40 10.22 8.89
C ALA A 156 -15.25 10.86 8.10
N ASN A 157 -14.51 10.08 7.29
CA ASN A 157 -13.44 10.59 6.43
C ASN A 157 -13.97 11.55 5.34
N PRO A 158 -14.74 11.10 4.33
CA PRO A 158 -15.30 12.02 3.34
C PRO A 158 -16.29 13.04 3.94
N THR A 159 -17.04 12.68 4.98
CA THR A 159 -17.96 13.62 5.65
C THR A 159 -17.24 14.82 6.24
N ALA A 160 -16.07 14.63 6.88
CA ALA A 160 -15.30 15.74 7.41
C ALA A 160 -14.98 16.78 6.33
N HIS A 161 -14.55 16.33 5.14
CA HIS A 161 -14.25 17.21 4.02
C HIS A 161 -15.49 17.85 3.38
N TYR A 162 -16.61 17.12 3.35
CA TYR A 162 -17.89 17.65 2.88
C TYR A 162 -18.45 18.75 3.80
N GLU A 163 -18.30 18.59 5.12
CA GLU A 163 -18.84 19.51 6.12
C GLU A 163 -17.92 20.70 6.40
N THR A 164 -16.63 20.60 6.07
CA THR A 164 -15.64 21.65 6.38
C THR A 164 -14.89 22.13 5.13
N THR A 165 -14.00 21.30 4.57
CA THR A 165 -13.07 21.68 3.50
C THR A 165 -13.80 22.20 2.24
N GLY A 166 -14.86 21.51 1.79
CA GLY A 166 -15.68 21.94 0.66
C GLY A 166 -16.34 23.31 0.88
N PRO A 167 -17.09 23.50 1.99
CA PRO A 167 -17.64 24.79 2.38
C PRO A 167 -16.62 25.92 2.49
N GLU A 168 -15.44 25.65 3.06
CA GLU A 168 -14.36 26.64 3.19
C GLU A 168 -13.83 27.07 1.82
N ILE A 169 -13.57 26.12 0.92
CA ILE A 169 -13.15 26.43 -0.47
C ILE A 169 -14.22 27.28 -1.17
N TRP A 170 -15.49 26.89 -1.09
CA TRP A 170 -16.57 27.62 -1.76
C TRP A 170 -16.78 29.03 -1.19
N ARG A 171 -16.59 29.20 0.13
CA ARG A 171 -16.67 30.50 0.79
C ARG A 171 -15.54 31.42 0.32
N ASP A 172 -14.32 30.90 0.26
CA ASP A 172 -13.11 31.70 0.02
C ASP A 172 -12.79 31.86 -1.47
N CYS A 173 -13.30 30.97 -2.33
CA CYS A 173 -13.12 30.97 -3.78
C CYS A 173 -14.37 30.42 -4.50
N PRO A 174 -15.49 31.16 -4.51
CA PRO A 174 -16.72 30.75 -5.19
C PRO A 174 -16.58 30.65 -6.72
N GLU A 175 -15.53 31.24 -7.30
CA GLU A 175 -15.19 31.18 -8.72
C GLU A 175 -14.41 29.91 -9.14
N VAL A 176 -14.16 28.97 -8.21
CA VAL A 176 -13.49 27.70 -8.51
C VAL A 176 -14.14 26.96 -9.68
N THR A 177 -13.32 26.54 -10.65
CA THR A 177 -13.77 25.73 -11.80
C THR A 177 -13.21 24.32 -11.76
N HIS A 178 -12.03 24.13 -11.14
CA HIS A 178 -11.38 22.83 -11.00
C HIS A 178 -10.88 22.64 -9.58
N PHE A 179 -11.12 21.46 -9.02
CA PHE A 179 -10.53 21.01 -7.76
C PHE A 179 -9.60 19.83 -8.04
N VAL A 180 -8.34 19.94 -7.62
CA VAL A 180 -7.29 18.96 -7.87
C VAL A 180 -6.72 18.46 -6.55
N ALA A 181 -6.72 17.14 -6.32
CA ALA A 181 -6.12 16.58 -5.13
C ALA A 181 -5.53 15.18 -5.38
N GLY A 182 -4.53 14.84 -4.58
CA GLY A 182 -3.97 13.50 -4.51
C GLY A 182 -4.98 12.43 -4.12
N LEU A 183 -4.92 11.27 -4.77
CA LEU A 183 -5.76 10.13 -4.48
C LEU A 183 -5.08 9.18 -3.50
N GLY A 184 -5.49 9.22 -2.22
CA GLY A 184 -5.08 8.27 -1.19
C GLY A 184 -6.23 7.36 -0.76
N THR A 185 -6.85 7.64 0.39
CA THR A 185 -8.12 6.99 0.78
C THR A 185 -9.30 7.42 -0.10
N SER A 186 -9.14 8.49 -0.90
CA SER A 186 -10.15 9.25 -1.65
C SER A 186 -11.04 10.20 -0.85
N GLY A 187 -10.98 10.21 0.49
CA GLY A 187 -11.88 11.00 1.33
C GLY A 187 -11.96 12.48 0.97
N THR A 188 -10.81 13.14 0.71
CA THR A 188 -10.76 14.54 0.28
C THR A 188 -11.49 14.78 -1.03
N LEU A 189 -11.21 13.97 -2.06
CA LEU A 189 -11.83 14.09 -3.38
C LEU A 189 -13.35 13.85 -3.30
N MET A 190 -13.79 12.87 -2.51
CA MET A 190 -15.20 12.53 -2.37
C MET A 190 -15.96 13.60 -1.61
N GLY A 191 -15.45 14.02 -0.44
CA GLY A 191 -16.13 15.01 0.39
C GLY A 191 -16.20 16.39 -0.25
N VAL A 192 -15.04 16.91 -0.69
CA VAL A 192 -14.98 18.21 -1.38
C VAL A 192 -15.72 18.16 -2.71
N GLY A 193 -15.49 17.10 -3.49
CA GLY A 193 -16.06 16.97 -4.83
C GLY A 193 -17.58 16.93 -4.81
N ARG A 194 -18.17 16.16 -3.89
CA ARG A 194 -19.62 16.14 -3.71
C ARG A 194 -20.16 17.51 -3.33
N TYR A 195 -19.57 18.16 -2.32
CA TYR A 195 -20.04 19.47 -1.88
C TYR A 195 -19.97 20.51 -3.00
N LEU A 196 -18.84 20.59 -3.72
CA LEU A 196 -18.67 21.55 -4.80
C LEU A 196 -19.65 21.28 -5.96
N LYS A 197 -19.87 20.01 -6.34
CA LYS A 197 -20.84 19.67 -7.39
C LYS A 197 -22.28 20.00 -7.02
N GLU A 198 -22.64 19.98 -5.74
CA GLU A 198 -23.95 20.46 -5.26
C GLU A 198 -24.10 21.98 -5.37
N LYS A 199 -22.99 22.74 -5.30
CA LYS A 199 -23.00 24.20 -5.53
C LYS A 199 -23.00 24.55 -7.01
N ASN A 200 -22.19 23.84 -7.79
CA ASN A 200 -22.10 23.98 -9.22
C ASN A 200 -21.65 22.66 -9.86
N SER A 201 -22.55 22.00 -10.58
CA SER A 201 -22.29 20.71 -11.23
C SER A 201 -21.22 20.77 -12.32
N GLU A 202 -20.90 21.96 -12.84
CA GLU A 202 -19.88 22.15 -13.87
C GLU A 202 -18.45 22.08 -13.32
N ILE A 203 -18.26 22.21 -12.00
CA ILE A 203 -16.95 22.10 -11.36
C ILE A 203 -16.35 20.73 -11.62
N LYS A 204 -15.09 20.72 -12.08
CA LYS A 204 -14.35 19.50 -12.41
C LYS A 204 -13.51 19.03 -11.23
N ILE A 205 -13.71 17.77 -10.85
CA ILE A 205 -12.96 17.11 -9.79
C ILE A 205 -11.90 16.22 -10.43
N VAL A 206 -10.64 16.51 -10.14
CA VAL A 206 -9.48 15.87 -10.78
C VAL A 206 -8.65 15.16 -9.72
N ALA A 207 -8.56 13.83 -9.85
CA ALA A 207 -7.68 13.02 -9.01
C ALA A 207 -6.25 13.01 -9.55
N VAL A 208 -5.27 13.09 -8.66
CA VAL A 208 -3.85 12.87 -8.98
C VAL A 208 -3.40 11.52 -8.42
N GLU A 209 -2.85 10.67 -9.29
CA GLU A 209 -2.35 9.34 -8.94
C GLU A 209 -0.96 9.10 -9.57
N PRO A 210 -0.11 8.24 -8.99
CA PRO A 210 1.09 7.78 -9.66
C PRO A 210 0.77 6.81 -10.81
N PRO A 211 1.71 6.56 -11.73
CA PRO A 211 1.60 5.43 -12.66
C PRO A 211 1.44 4.09 -11.93
N LEU A 212 0.79 3.13 -12.58
CA LEU A 212 0.67 1.75 -12.08
C LEU A 212 2.06 1.18 -11.74
N GLY A 213 2.23 0.69 -10.52
CA GLY A 213 3.51 0.13 -10.03
C GLY A 213 4.56 1.17 -9.60
N GLU A 214 4.31 2.47 -9.78
CA GLU A 214 5.15 3.55 -9.25
C GLU A 214 4.55 4.13 -7.97
N ARG A 215 5.38 4.78 -7.14
CA ARG A 215 4.97 5.28 -5.82
C ARG A 215 5.21 6.77 -5.65
N VAL A 216 4.16 7.48 -5.29
CA VAL A 216 4.25 8.83 -4.70
C VAL A 216 3.67 8.74 -3.30
N GLU A 217 4.42 9.21 -2.31
CA GLU A 217 4.04 9.02 -0.91
C GLU A 217 2.67 9.62 -0.60
N GLY A 218 1.81 8.83 0.05
CA GLY A 218 0.43 9.18 0.38
C GLY A 218 -0.57 9.06 -0.78
N LEU A 219 -0.13 8.70 -1.99
CA LEU A 219 -0.99 8.50 -3.16
C LEU A 219 -1.08 7.02 -3.56
N ARG A 220 -2.14 6.68 -4.29
CA ARG A 220 -2.45 5.35 -4.78
C ARG A 220 -3.00 5.43 -6.21
N ASN A 221 -2.79 4.39 -6.99
CA ASN A 221 -3.49 4.19 -8.24
C ASN A 221 -4.71 3.27 -8.01
N LEU A 222 -5.88 3.62 -8.55
CA LEU A 222 -7.07 2.76 -8.39
C LEU A 222 -6.94 1.40 -9.08
N ASP A 223 -6.04 1.31 -10.06
CA ASP A 223 -5.77 0.10 -10.83
C ASP A 223 -4.73 -0.81 -10.14
N ASP A 224 -4.19 -0.42 -8.97
CA ASP A 224 -3.29 -1.24 -8.13
C ASP A 224 -4.00 -2.41 -7.41
N GLY A 225 -5.26 -2.72 -7.75
CA GLY A 225 -6.00 -3.85 -7.21
C GLY A 225 -6.77 -3.58 -5.91
N TYR A 226 -6.66 -2.38 -5.34
CA TYR A 226 -7.44 -1.96 -4.16
C TYR A 226 -8.13 -0.61 -4.37
N ILE A 227 -9.46 -0.65 -4.47
CA ILE A 227 -10.32 0.54 -4.51
C ILE A 227 -10.81 0.81 -3.08
N PRO A 228 -10.51 1.99 -2.48
CA PRO A 228 -11.00 2.32 -1.14
C PRO A 228 -12.53 2.22 -1.03
N PRO A 229 -13.10 1.55 -0.01
CA PRO A 229 -14.55 1.47 0.15
C PRO A 229 -15.26 2.83 0.20
N VAL A 230 -14.66 3.87 0.80
CA VAL A 230 -15.21 5.23 0.76
C VAL A 230 -15.34 5.79 -0.65
N PHE A 231 -14.47 5.40 -1.58
CA PHE A 231 -14.56 5.81 -2.99
C PHE A 231 -15.84 5.27 -3.62
N GLU A 232 -16.14 3.99 -3.41
CA GLU A 232 -17.35 3.38 -3.97
C GLU A 232 -18.62 3.87 -3.28
N LYS A 233 -18.63 3.92 -1.94
CA LYS A 233 -19.78 4.39 -1.14
C LYS A 233 -20.20 5.83 -1.46
N TRP A 234 -19.27 6.66 -1.93
CA TRP A 234 -19.52 8.06 -2.29
C TRP A 234 -19.60 8.29 -3.80
N ASN A 235 -19.90 7.26 -4.58
CA ASN A 235 -20.05 7.33 -6.04
C ASN A 235 -18.82 7.95 -6.72
N GLY A 236 -17.62 7.54 -6.34
CA GLY A 236 -16.38 8.17 -6.80
C GLY A 236 -16.17 8.14 -8.31
N ARG A 237 -16.70 7.12 -9.00
CA ARG A 237 -16.68 7.04 -10.47
C ARG A 237 -17.52 8.13 -11.14
N GLU A 238 -18.59 8.59 -10.49
CA GLU A 238 -19.45 9.67 -10.98
C GLU A 238 -18.94 11.05 -10.52
N THR A 239 -18.35 11.10 -9.31
CA THR A 239 -17.82 12.33 -8.72
C THR A 239 -16.54 12.80 -9.42
N LEU A 240 -15.64 11.88 -9.79
CA LEU A 240 -14.41 12.23 -10.51
C LEU A 240 -14.68 12.48 -11.98
N ASP A 241 -14.31 13.66 -12.46
CA ASP A 241 -14.36 13.98 -13.90
C ASP A 241 -13.12 13.44 -14.63
N ARG A 242 -11.94 13.47 -13.97
CA ARG A 242 -10.66 13.12 -14.59
C ARG A 242 -9.64 12.57 -13.59
N LYS A 243 -8.66 11.83 -14.13
CA LYS A 243 -7.41 11.45 -13.45
C LYS A 243 -6.21 12.11 -14.12
N ARG A 244 -5.19 12.44 -13.33
CA ARG A 244 -3.88 12.90 -13.79
C ARG A 244 -2.81 12.01 -13.21
N VAL A 245 -2.05 11.41 -14.11
CA VAL A 245 -0.88 10.62 -13.74
C VAL A 245 0.28 11.56 -13.49
N VAL A 246 0.91 11.46 -12.32
CA VAL A 246 2.08 12.25 -11.93
C VAL A 246 3.17 11.31 -11.43
N ARG A 247 4.33 11.36 -12.08
CA ARG A 247 5.48 10.54 -11.69
C ARG A 247 6.17 11.04 -10.42
N PRO A 248 6.91 10.19 -9.70
CA PRO A 248 7.68 10.58 -8.52
C PRO A 248 8.59 11.78 -8.77
N ARG A 249 9.32 11.80 -9.89
CA ARG A 249 10.15 12.94 -10.28
C ARG A 249 9.39 14.25 -10.37
N GLU A 250 8.28 14.24 -11.11
CA GLU A 250 7.43 15.43 -11.31
C GLU A 250 6.90 15.97 -9.98
N SER A 251 6.54 15.05 -9.08
CA SER A 251 6.10 15.37 -7.72
C SER A 251 7.21 16.05 -6.91
N ILE A 252 8.43 15.51 -6.90
CA ILE A 252 9.58 16.09 -6.19
C ILE A 252 9.96 17.45 -6.77
N GLU A 253 10.00 17.57 -8.10
CA GLU A 253 10.27 18.83 -8.80
C GLU A 253 9.26 19.90 -8.40
N CYS A 254 7.96 19.59 -8.42
CA CYS A 254 6.92 20.53 -8.01
C CYS A 254 6.93 20.83 -6.50
N THR A 255 7.30 19.88 -5.64
CA THR A 255 7.53 20.13 -4.22
C THR A 255 8.67 21.15 -4.01
N ARG A 256 9.77 21.03 -4.76
CA ARG A 256 10.86 22.02 -4.73
C ARG A 256 10.43 23.39 -5.27
N ARG A 257 9.58 23.40 -6.30
CA ARG A 257 9.02 24.65 -6.85
C ARG A 257 8.10 25.36 -5.87
N LEU A 258 7.23 24.64 -5.14
CA LEU A 258 6.36 25.25 -4.12
C LEU A 258 7.13 26.07 -3.10
N VAL A 259 8.24 25.54 -2.59
CA VAL A 259 9.06 26.27 -1.61
C VAL A 259 9.88 27.40 -2.26
N ARG A 260 10.43 27.18 -3.47
CA ARG A 260 11.30 28.16 -4.15
C ARG A 260 10.53 29.33 -4.78
N GLU A 261 9.37 29.07 -5.37
CA GLU A 261 8.59 30.05 -6.13
C GLU A 261 7.48 30.67 -5.26
N CYS A 262 6.91 29.92 -4.31
CA CYS A 262 5.77 30.38 -3.51
C CYS A 262 6.05 30.49 -2.01
N GLY A 263 7.23 30.06 -1.53
CA GLY A 263 7.57 30.05 -0.10
C GLY A 263 6.80 29.01 0.72
N VAL A 264 6.14 28.05 0.07
CA VAL A 264 5.33 27.02 0.73
C VAL A 264 6.15 25.75 0.95
N PHE A 265 6.50 25.46 2.20
CA PHE A 265 7.25 24.25 2.56
C PHE A 265 6.32 23.06 2.80
N ALA A 266 6.00 22.34 1.72
CA ALA A 266 5.00 21.27 1.68
C ALA A 266 5.59 19.89 1.38
N GLY A 267 4.85 18.82 1.70
CA GLY A 267 5.23 17.44 1.40
C GLY A 267 5.16 17.04 -0.08
N ILE A 268 5.57 15.78 -0.35
CA ILE A 268 5.72 15.24 -1.71
C ILE A 268 4.37 15.13 -2.45
N SER A 269 3.31 14.66 -1.76
CA SER A 269 1.95 14.58 -2.32
C SER A 269 1.36 15.95 -2.72
N SER A 270 1.79 17.03 -2.04
CA SER A 270 1.40 18.40 -2.38
C SER A 270 2.09 18.85 -3.67
N GLY A 271 3.36 18.47 -3.88
CA GLY A 271 4.04 18.66 -5.16
C GLY A 271 3.36 17.89 -6.29
N ALA A 272 2.89 16.67 -6.02
CA ALA A 272 2.11 15.92 -7.01
C ALA A 272 0.78 16.61 -7.35
N SER A 273 0.08 17.13 -6.34
CA SER A 273 -1.16 17.91 -6.54
C SER A 273 -0.92 19.18 -7.37
N LEU A 274 0.18 19.89 -7.11
CA LEU A 274 0.60 21.02 -7.96
C LEU A 274 0.91 20.58 -9.40
N ALA A 275 1.67 19.49 -9.58
CA ALA A 275 1.99 18.96 -10.90
C ALA A 275 0.71 18.60 -11.69
N GLY A 276 -0.27 17.97 -11.03
CA GLY A 276 -1.59 17.70 -11.59
C GLY A 276 -2.34 18.97 -11.99
N ALA A 277 -2.32 20.00 -11.13
CA ALA A 277 -2.94 21.29 -11.40
C ALA A 277 -2.29 22.02 -12.59
N LEU A 278 -0.96 21.98 -12.70
CA LEU A 278 -0.23 22.55 -13.84
C LEU A 278 -0.54 21.84 -15.16
N LYS A 279 -0.74 20.52 -15.14
CA LYS A 279 -1.20 19.76 -16.32
C LYS A 279 -2.61 20.19 -16.74
N VAL A 280 -3.53 20.35 -15.77
CA VAL A 280 -4.88 20.88 -16.04
C VAL A 280 -4.82 22.30 -16.63
N ALA A 281 -4.03 23.20 -16.04
CA ALA A 281 -3.87 24.57 -16.52
C ALA A 281 -3.33 24.64 -17.96
N SER A 282 -2.37 23.76 -18.27
CA SER A 282 -1.73 23.68 -19.58
C SER A 282 -2.71 23.22 -20.67
N GLU A 283 -3.59 22.25 -20.37
CA GLU A 283 -4.66 21.82 -21.29
C GLU A 283 -5.68 22.92 -21.55
N ILE A 284 -6.17 23.58 -20.49
CA ILE A 284 -7.13 24.69 -20.62
C ILE A 284 -6.56 25.81 -21.50
N SER A 285 -5.28 26.14 -21.30
CA SER A 285 -4.58 27.16 -22.09
C SER A 285 -4.45 26.76 -23.57
N ALA A 286 -4.20 25.47 -23.84
CA ALA A 286 -4.08 24.96 -25.21
C ALA A 286 -5.41 24.97 -25.98
N ASP A 287 -6.53 24.72 -25.28
CA ASP A 287 -7.87 24.70 -25.87
C ASP A 287 -8.43 26.11 -26.17
N GLY A 288 -7.70 27.17 -25.86
CA GLY A 288 -8.15 28.56 -26.02
C GLY A 288 -9.36 28.90 -25.15
N ALA A 289 -9.59 28.09 -24.11
CA ALA A 289 -10.75 28.17 -23.24
C ALA A 289 -10.66 29.36 -22.25
N GLN A 290 -11.79 29.62 -21.61
CA GLN A 290 -12.05 30.73 -20.70
C GLN A 290 -11.16 30.71 -19.44
N GLU A 291 -11.06 31.85 -18.75
CA GLU A 291 -10.39 31.96 -17.43
C GLU A 291 -10.82 30.82 -16.50
N ALA A 292 -9.84 30.11 -15.93
CA ALA A 292 -10.07 28.99 -15.02
C ALA A 292 -9.42 29.26 -13.67
N VAL A 293 -10.13 28.90 -12.61
CA VAL A 293 -9.62 28.96 -11.24
C VAL A 293 -9.48 27.55 -10.71
N ILE A 294 -8.23 27.16 -10.51
CA ILE A 294 -7.84 25.81 -10.10
C ILE A 294 -7.45 25.86 -8.62
N VAL A 295 -8.19 25.15 -7.78
CA VAL A 295 -7.86 24.93 -6.38
C VAL A 295 -7.18 23.57 -6.25
N PHE A 296 -6.04 23.51 -5.57
CA PHE A 296 -5.40 22.25 -5.19
C PHE A 296 -5.06 22.24 -3.71
N ILE A 297 -4.91 21.03 -3.14
CA ILE A 297 -4.63 20.86 -1.71
C ILE A 297 -3.13 20.71 -1.45
N VAL A 298 -2.66 21.43 -0.43
CA VAL A 298 -1.37 21.19 0.24
C VAL A 298 -1.67 20.38 1.50
N CYS A 299 -1.38 19.07 1.44
CA CYS A 299 -1.85 18.10 2.43
C CYS A 299 -1.09 18.19 3.76
N ASP A 300 0.20 18.52 3.72
CA ASP A 300 1.05 18.57 4.90
C ASP A 300 2.33 19.40 4.68
N GLY A 301 3.03 19.69 5.78
CA GLY A 301 4.32 20.37 5.76
C GLY A 301 5.48 19.42 5.40
N GLY A 302 6.53 20.00 4.80
CA GLY A 302 7.69 19.24 4.30
C GLY A 302 8.57 18.57 5.36
N TRP A 303 8.31 18.81 6.65
CA TRP A 303 9.17 18.40 7.77
C TRP A 303 9.43 16.89 7.83
N LYS A 304 8.42 16.06 7.48
CA LYS A 304 8.54 14.59 7.48
C LYS A 304 9.41 14.03 6.34
N TYR A 305 9.72 14.87 5.35
CA TYR A 305 10.42 14.48 4.13
C TYR A 305 11.86 15.00 4.09
N LEU A 306 12.36 15.61 5.17
CA LEU A 306 13.73 16.13 5.23
C LEU A 306 14.79 15.03 5.17
N SER A 307 14.52 13.88 5.78
CA SER A 307 15.44 12.73 5.83
C SER A 307 15.54 11.98 4.51
N THR A 308 14.70 12.29 3.52
CA THR A 308 14.62 11.52 2.27
C THR A 308 15.40 12.15 1.13
N GLY A 309 16.03 13.31 1.36
CA GLY A 309 16.74 14.06 0.33
C GLY A 309 15.82 14.80 -0.65
N ALA A 310 14.49 14.74 -0.45
CA ALA A 310 13.50 15.31 -1.38
C ALA A 310 13.72 16.80 -1.70
N TYR A 311 14.26 17.59 -0.77
CA TYR A 311 14.51 19.02 -0.97
C TYR A 311 15.95 19.37 -1.36
N THR A 312 16.92 18.57 -0.91
CA THR A 312 18.34 18.94 -0.88
C THR A 312 19.19 18.17 -1.88
N ASP A 313 18.84 16.91 -2.15
CA ASP A 313 19.72 16.02 -2.91
C ASP A 313 19.58 16.29 -4.40
N ASP A 314 20.47 15.69 -5.20
CA ASP A 314 20.27 15.70 -6.64
C ASP A 314 18.92 15.06 -7.01
N LEU A 315 18.26 15.56 -8.06
CA LEU A 315 16.92 15.07 -8.42
C LEU A 315 16.91 13.57 -8.74
N ASP A 316 17.94 13.08 -9.42
CA ASP A 316 18.03 11.65 -9.79
C ASP A 316 18.21 10.79 -8.53
N GLN A 317 18.95 11.30 -7.54
CA GLN A 317 19.15 10.63 -6.25
C GLN A 317 17.87 10.64 -5.40
N ALA A 318 17.18 11.78 -5.33
CA ALA A 318 15.94 11.93 -4.59
C ALA A 318 14.82 11.06 -5.17
N GLU A 319 14.73 10.96 -6.50
CA GLU A 319 13.81 10.07 -7.21
C GLU A 319 14.08 8.60 -6.86
N ALA A 320 15.33 8.15 -6.99
CA ALA A 320 15.71 6.77 -6.67
C ALA A 320 15.53 6.42 -5.18
N ALA A 321 15.67 7.41 -4.29
CA ALA A 321 15.41 7.25 -2.85
C ALA A 321 13.91 7.11 -2.56
N ALA A 322 13.05 7.85 -3.28
CA ALA A 322 11.61 7.80 -3.11
C ALA A 322 11.00 6.41 -3.43
N GLU A 323 11.66 5.60 -4.27
CA GLU A 323 11.26 4.21 -4.55
C GLU A 323 11.48 3.26 -3.37
N LYS A 324 12.46 3.57 -2.50
CA LYS A 324 12.98 2.65 -1.48
C LYS A 324 12.59 3.02 -0.05
N ILE A 325 12.20 4.27 0.17
CA ILE A 325 11.89 4.78 1.50
C ILE A 325 10.40 4.61 1.77
N ILE A 326 10.07 3.85 2.82
CA ILE A 326 8.74 3.86 3.43
C ILE A 326 8.75 4.96 4.50
N TYR A 327 7.87 5.93 4.38
CA TYR A 327 7.81 7.10 5.24
C TYR A 327 7.05 6.74 6.53
N PHE A 328 7.70 6.88 7.69
CA PHE A 328 7.08 6.76 9.02
C PHE A 328 7.47 7.95 9.88
#